data_AF-A0A250JI51-F1
#
_entry.id   AF-A0A250JI51-F1
#
_cell.length_a   1.000
_cell.length_b   1.000
_cell.length_c   1.000
_cell.angle_alpha   90.00
_cell.angle_beta   90.00
_cell.angle_gamma   90.00
#
_symmetry.space_group_name_H-M   'P 1'
#
loop_
_entity.id
_entity.type
_entity.pdbx_description
1 polymer ?
#
loop_
_entity_poly.entity_id
_entity_poly.type
_entity_poly.pdbx_seq_one_letter_code
_entity_poly.pdbx_strand_id
1 'polypeptide(L)'
;MLLPDRIRILRPRGPRNAMDDFWRRFPLRQGVLDRVKIIIGQEPYRQSFGNRRLAVDSRSSTHSFYRELGCVGFLVGDWIKIQDSLEMLFNLLFRHECALSALDFLRSNRIDPVSFADSLWDRAGVALFNRTVDGEDKGVDIWCFARGQAEVSQEVLMLFAGEKAAHQFPGVCSNCKSAVAIHPSGVNLNNDPVKYSNTWYRCDENALRVVNGGFRLDEFRILR
;
A
#
# COMPACT_ATOMS: atom_id res chain seq x y z
N MET A 1 -32.81 19.43 47.75
CA MET A 1 -31.55 18.79 47.34
C MET A 1 -31.47 18.84 45.83
N LEU A 2 -30.80 19.86 45.27
CA LEU A 2 -30.57 20.05 43.84
C LEU A 2 -29.11 20.52 43.71
N LEU A 3 -28.27 19.70 43.07
CA LEU A 3 -26.88 20.06 42.76
C LEU A 3 -26.86 20.88 41.48
N PRO A 4 -26.07 21.98 41.40
CA PRO A 4 -26.02 22.82 40.22
C PRO A 4 -25.16 22.22 39.11
N ASP A 5 -25.53 22.59 37.89
CA ASP A 5 -24.98 22.16 36.60
C ASP A 5 -23.45 22.21 36.53
N ARG A 6 -22.86 21.08 36.14
CA ARG A 6 -21.45 21.02 35.76
C ARG A 6 -21.26 21.76 34.45
N ILE A 7 -20.66 22.95 34.55
CA ILE A 7 -20.01 23.65 33.44
C ILE A 7 -19.07 22.65 32.74
N ARG A 8 -19.46 22.18 31.54
CA ARG A 8 -18.56 21.44 30.65
C ARG A 8 -17.53 22.45 30.14
N ILE A 9 -16.35 22.43 30.75
CA ILE A 9 -15.16 23.06 30.19
C ILE A 9 -14.89 22.36 28.86
N LEU A 10 -15.26 23.00 27.76
CA LEU A 10 -14.84 22.61 26.42
C LEU A 10 -13.32 22.74 26.37
N ARG A 11 -12.63 21.60 26.48
CA ARG A 11 -11.19 21.55 26.21
C ARG A 11 -10.98 22.07 24.78
N PRO A 12 -10.02 22.99 24.56
CA PRO A 12 -9.69 23.44 23.21
C PRO A 12 -9.31 22.21 22.38
N ARG A 13 -9.92 22.07 21.19
CA ARG A 13 -9.51 21.05 20.22
C ARG A 13 -8.05 21.36 19.87
N GLY A 14 -7.13 20.49 20.28
CA GLY A 14 -5.74 20.55 19.83
C GLY A 14 -5.67 20.54 18.29
N PRO A 15 -4.52 20.88 17.69
CA PRO A 15 -4.35 20.81 16.25
C PRO A 15 -4.79 19.44 15.76
N ARG A 16 -5.78 19.40 14.85
CA ARG A 16 -6.26 18.14 14.29
C ARG A 16 -5.09 17.45 13.59
N ASN A 17 -4.84 16.19 13.94
CA ASN A 17 -3.84 15.38 13.26
C ASN A 17 -4.25 15.22 11.79
N ALA A 18 -3.41 15.71 10.87
CA ALA A 18 -3.69 15.68 9.44
C ALA A 18 -3.92 14.25 8.92
N MET A 19 -3.27 13.24 9.53
CA MET A 19 -3.48 11.84 9.19
C MET A 19 -4.88 11.35 9.60
N ASP A 20 -5.38 11.75 10.77
CA ASP A 20 -6.75 11.42 11.18
C ASP A 20 -7.80 12.06 10.26
N ASP A 21 -7.54 13.30 9.84
CA ASP A 21 -8.38 14.01 8.88
C ASP A 21 -8.35 13.35 7.49
N PHE A 22 -7.19 12.84 7.06
CA PHE A 22 -7.05 12.05 5.83
C PHE A 22 -7.97 10.83 5.87
N TRP A 23 -7.84 9.97 6.90
CA TRP A 23 -8.64 8.74 6.97
C TRP A 23 -10.13 8.98 7.18
N ARG A 24 -10.52 10.10 7.79
CA ARG A 24 -11.93 10.49 7.86
C ARG A 24 -12.49 10.85 6.48
N ARG A 25 -11.68 11.51 5.63
CA ARG A 25 -12.09 11.96 4.30
C ARG A 25 -12.01 10.84 3.26
N PHE A 26 -11.03 9.96 3.40
CA PHE A 26 -10.76 8.84 2.50
C PHE A 26 -10.80 7.52 3.30
N PRO A 27 -11.96 7.15 3.86
CA PRO A 27 -12.07 5.94 4.66
C PRO A 27 -11.87 4.70 3.80
N LEU A 28 -11.09 3.76 4.33
CA LEU A 28 -11.07 2.39 3.84
C LEU A 28 -12.36 1.72 4.31
N ARG A 29 -12.97 0.88 3.48
CA ARG A 29 -14.21 0.18 3.82
C ARG A 29 -13.93 -1.00 4.76
N GLN A 30 -14.93 -1.36 5.54
CA GLN A 30 -14.80 -2.15 6.78
C GLN A 30 -14.21 -3.56 6.63
N GLY A 31 -14.23 -4.18 5.44
CA GLY A 31 -13.66 -5.51 5.19
C GLY A 31 -12.14 -5.57 4.98
N VAL A 32 -11.44 -4.43 5.10
CA VAL A 32 -10.00 -4.32 4.87
C VAL A 32 -9.18 -4.80 6.06
N LEU A 33 -9.77 -4.83 7.26
CA LEU A 33 -9.06 -5.00 8.53
C LEU A 33 -8.73 -6.45 8.89
N ASP A 34 -9.40 -7.41 8.27
CA ASP A 34 -9.39 -8.79 8.78
C ASP A 34 -8.19 -9.62 8.29
N ARG A 35 -7.44 -9.08 7.32
CA ARG A 35 -6.35 -9.81 6.64
C ARG A 35 -5.20 -8.89 6.29
N VAL A 36 -4.00 -9.41 6.51
CA VAL A 36 -2.76 -8.76 6.09
C VAL A 36 -2.62 -8.86 4.57
N LYS A 37 -2.27 -7.74 3.94
CA LYS A 37 -2.09 -7.60 2.50
C LYS A 37 -0.69 -7.08 2.23
N ILE A 38 0.01 -7.73 1.33
CA ILE A 38 1.38 -7.36 0.95
C ILE A 38 1.39 -7.13 -0.55
N ILE A 39 1.72 -5.91 -0.99
CA ILE A 39 1.88 -5.56 -2.40
C ILE A 39 3.36 -5.42 -2.68
N ILE A 40 3.87 -6.18 -3.67
CA ILE A 40 5.29 -6.34 -3.91
C ILE A 40 5.64 -5.82 -5.30
N GLY A 41 6.32 -4.67 -5.34
CA GLY A 41 6.93 -4.07 -6.53
C GLY A 41 8.27 -4.73 -6.88
N GLN A 42 8.89 -4.27 -7.96
CA GLN A 42 10.20 -4.78 -8.39
C GLN A 42 11.34 -4.08 -7.67
N GLU A 43 11.48 -2.78 -7.86
CA GLU A 43 12.59 -1.98 -7.34
C GLU A 43 12.14 -0.54 -7.03
N PRO A 44 12.86 0.17 -6.14
CA PRO A 44 12.64 1.59 -5.90
C PRO A 44 12.79 2.43 -7.18
N TYR A 45 12.07 3.57 -7.24
CA TYR A 45 12.24 4.51 -8.34
C TYR A 45 13.68 5.02 -8.41
N ARG A 46 14.35 4.77 -9.55
CA ARG A 46 15.72 5.22 -9.80
C ARG A 46 15.80 6.72 -10.13
N GLN A 47 14.69 7.34 -10.54
CA GLN A 47 14.68 8.73 -10.95
C GLN A 47 14.81 9.69 -9.76
N SER A 48 15.29 10.89 -10.05
CA SER A 48 15.32 12.03 -9.13
C SER A 48 14.73 13.27 -9.81
N PHE A 49 14.17 14.18 -9.03
CA PHE A 49 13.73 15.49 -9.50
C PHE A 49 14.57 16.58 -8.81
N GLY A 50 15.53 17.13 -9.54
CA GLY A 50 16.58 17.96 -8.95
C GLY A 50 17.42 17.14 -7.96
N ASN A 51 17.54 17.64 -6.73
CA ASN A 51 18.27 16.96 -5.64
C ASN A 51 17.41 15.99 -4.82
N ARG A 52 16.15 15.75 -5.22
CA ARG A 52 15.22 14.90 -4.48
C ARG A 52 15.03 13.56 -5.19
N ARG A 53 15.31 12.46 -4.49
CA ARG A 53 15.05 11.11 -5.00
C ARG A 53 13.56 10.81 -4.98
N LEU A 54 13.08 10.08 -5.98
CA LEU A 54 11.68 9.62 -5.98
C LEU A 54 11.47 8.39 -5.10
N ALA A 55 12.50 7.56 -4.88
CA ALA A 55 12.43 6.45 -3.92
C ALA A 55 12.18 6.97 -2.49
N VAL A 56 11.34 6.25 -1.74
CA VAL A 56 11.00 6.56 -0.35
C VAL A 56 11.90 5.76 0.59
N ASP A 57 12.85 6.43 1.23
CA ASP A 57 13.68 5.85 2.29
C ASP A 57 12.81 5.58 3.53
N SER A 58 12.81 4.34 4.01
CA SER A 58 11.95 3.89 5.10
C SER A 58 12.64 3.90 6.48
N ARG A 59 13.87 4.41 6.60
CA ARG A 59 14.61 4.45 7.88
C ARG A 59 13.88 5.19 9.00
N SER A 60 13.03 6.15 8.66
CA SER A 60 12.21 6.92 9.61
C SER A 60 10.93 6.20 10.04
N SER A 61 10.61 5.04 9.47
CA SER A 61 9.38 4.29 9.78
C SER A 61 9.33 3.88 11.24
N THR A 62 8.13 3.87 11.82
CA THR A 62 7.87 3.33 13.16
C THR A 62 7.93 1.81 13.19
N HIS A 63 7.75 1.13 12.05
CA HIS A 63 7.76 -0.33 11.94
C HIS A 63 9.13 -0.87 11.53
N SER A 64 9.62 -1.90 12.25
CA SER A 64 10.95 -2.46 12.02
C SER A 64 11.11 -3.08 10.63
N PHE A 65 10.09 -3.78 10.13
CA PHE A 65 10.15 -4.42 8.81
C PHE A 65 10.41 -3.42 7.68
N TYR A 66 9.84 -2.21 7.76
CA TYR A 66 10.13 -1.16 6.79
C TYR A 66 11.56 -0.67 6.93
N ARG A 67 12.04 -0.41 8.15
CA ARG A 67 13.43 0.02 8.39
C ARG A 67 14.46 -1.00 7.89
N GLU A 68 14.18 -2.28 8.09
CA GLU A 68 15.04 -3.40 7.67
C GLU A 68 15.08 -3.56 6.14
N LEU A 69 13.94 -3.39 5.47
CA LEU A 69 13.84 -3.47 4.01
C LEU A 69 14.38 -2.23 3.30
N GLY A 70 14.53 -1.10 4.01
CA GLY A 70 15.21 0.11 3.54
C GLY A 70 14.47 0.97 2.50
N CYS A 71 13.29 0.54 2.02
CA CYS A 71 12.46 1.34 1.12
C CYS A 71 10.97 0.96 1.21
N VAL A 72 10.09 1.94 0.98
CA VAL A 72 8.65 1.70 0.77
C VAL A 72 8.35 1.56 -0.72
N GLY A 73 7.69 0.47 -1.10
CA GLY A 73 7.26 0.23 -2.49
C GLY A 73 6.16 1.18 -2.95
N PHE A 74 6.07 1.40 -4.27
CA PHE A 74 5.03 2.18 -4.98
C PHE A 74 4.93 3.68 -4.66
N LEU A 75 5.25 4.10 -3.43
CA LEU A 75 5.20 5.51 -3.00
C LEU A 75 6.35 6.34 -3.55
N VAL A 76 6.12 7.65 -3.66
CA VAL A 76 7.08 8.61 -4.23
C VAL A 76 7.44 9.66 -3.19
N GLY A 77 8.74 9.97 -3.08
CA GLY A 77 9.28 10.99 -2.18
C GLY A 77 8.58 12.34 -2.35
N ASP A 78 8.24 12.98 -1.22
CA ASP A 78 7.42 14.20 -1.06
C ASP A 78 6.18 14.32 -1.97
N TRP A 79 5.66 13.23 -2.51
CA TRP A 79 4.59 13.25 -3.52
C TRP A 79 4.93 14.13 -4.75
N ILE A 80 6.23 14.26 -5.06
CA ILE A 80 6.76 15.23 -6.03
C ILE A 80 6.18 15.01 -7.42
N LYS A 81 5.96 13.75 -7.78
CA LYS A 81 5.44 13.33 -9.07
C LYS A 81 4.52 12.14 -8.90
N ILE A 82 3.36 12.21 -9.54
CA ILE A 82 2.48 11.05 -9.69
C ILE A 82 3.12 10.11 -10.71
N GLN A 83 3.40 8.88 -10.28
CA GLN A 83 3.86 7.79 -11.13
C GLN A 83 2.68 6.84 -11.37
N ASP A 84 2.67 6.15 -12.50
CA ASP A 84 1.58 5.22 -12.86
C ASP A 84 1.31 4.21 -11.74
N SER A 85 2.37 3.63 -11.17
CA SER A 85 2.33 2.69 -10.05
C SER A 85 1.76 3.28 -8.75
N LEU A 86 2.00 4.56 -8.48
CA LEU A 86 1.42 5.26 -7.32
C LEU A 86 -0.07 5.54 -7.53
N GLU A 87 -0.43 6.09 -8.68
CA GLU A 87 -1.83 6.34 -9.02
C GLU A 87 -2.65 5.05 -8.93
N MET A 88 -2.06 3.93 -9.36
CA MET A 88 -2.72 2.64 -9.37
C MET A 88 -2.96 2.06 -8.00
N LEU A 89 -1.97 2.16 -7.11
CA LEU A 89 -2.14 1.82 -5.71
C LEU A 89 -3.30 2.61 -5.09
N PHE A 90 -3.37 3.91 -5.35
CA PHE A 90 -4.41 4.77 -4.80
C PHE A 90 -5.79 4.47 -5.39
N ASN A 91 -5.87 4.10 -6.68
CA ASN A 91 -7.11 3.63 -7.29
C ASN A 91 -7.63 2.34 -6.65
N LEU A 92 -6.72 1.42 -6.30
CA LEU A 92 -7.02 0.17 -5.60
C LEU A 92 -7.52 0.43 -4.17
N LEU A 93 -6.90 1.35 -3.45
CA LEU A 93 -7.24 1.67 -2.07
C LEU A 93 -8.49 2.56 -1.94
N PHE A 94 -8.61 3.62 -2.74
CA PHE A 94 -9.59 4.70 -2.50
C PHE A 94 -10.67 4.83 -3.57
N ARG A 95 -10.62 4.01 -4.63
CA ARG A 95 -11.38 4.15 -5.89
C ARG A 95 -10.83 5.24 -6.80
N HIS A 96 -11.07 5.05 -8.10
CA HIS A 96 -10.62 5.96 -9.17
C HIS A 96 -10.98 7.44 -8.94
N GLU A 97 -12.19 7.70 -8.45
CA GLU A 97 -12.71 9.07 -8.28
C GLU A 97 -12.05 9.80 -7.10
N CYS A 98 -11.50 9.06 -6.13
CA CYS A 98 -10.93 9.64 -4.93
C CYS A 98 -9.40 9.60 -4.91
N ALA A 99 -8.75 8.79 -5.76
CA ALA A 99 -7.30 8.59 -5.74
C ALA A 99 -6.51 9.89 -5.90
N LEU A 100 -6.83 10.71 -6.91
CA LEU A 100 -6.17 12.00 -7.12
C LEU A 100 -6.45 12.98 -5.98
N SER A 101 -7.67 12.97 -5.44
CA SER A 101 -8.03 13.81 -4.28
C SER A 101 -7.27 13.40 -3.00
N ALA A 102 -7.04 12.11 -2.82
CA ALA A 102 -6.26 11.58 -1.69
C ALA A 102 -4.79 11.96 -1.83
N LEU A 103 -4.20 11.80 -3.02
CA LEU A 103 -2.83 12.23 -3.32
C LEU A 103 -2.65 13.75 -3.13
N ASP A 104 -3.57 14.55 -3.65
CA ASP A 104 -3.58 15.99 -3.46
C ASP A 104 -3.66 16.39 -1.98
N PHE A 105 -4.49 15.70 -1.19
CA PHE A 105 -4.57 15.93 0.25
C PHE A 105 -3.24 15.63 0.95
N LEU A 106 -2.61 14.48 0.67
CA LEU A 106 -1.34 14.09 1.28
C LEU A 106 -0.25 15.13 1.01
N ARG A 107 -0.15 15.56 -0.25
CA ARG A 107 0.78 16.62 -0.68
C ARG A 107 0.48 17.96 -0.02
N SER A 108 -0.77 18.41 -0.05
CA SER A 108 -1.18 19.72 0.47
C SER A 108 -1.00 19.84 1.98
N ASN A 109 -1.14 18.74 2.71
CA ASN A 109 -0.95 18.69 4.16
C ASN A 109 0.46 18.24 4.56
N ARG A 110 1.38 18.08 3.61
CA ARG A 110 2.77 17.66 3.84
C ARG A 110 2.87 16.40 4.70
N ILE A 111 1.96 15.45 4.48
CA ILE A 111 2.01 14.16 5.13
C ILE A 111 3.19 13.41 4.52
N ASP A 112 4.12 12.94 5.34
CA ASP A 112 5.28 12.21 4.85
C ASP A 112 4.88 10.82 4.26
N PRO A 113 5.46 10.38 3.12
CA PRO A 113 5.13 9.08 2.54
C PRO A 113 5.37 7.88 3.44
N VAL A 114 6.40 7.89 4.29
CA VAL A 114 6.66 6.83 5.26
C VAL A 114 5.58 6.84 6.34
N SER A 115 5.23 8.03 6.85
CA SER A 115 4.11 8.17 7.81
C SER A 115 2.77 7.67 7.25
N PHE A 116 2.53 7.87 5.95
CA PHE A 116 1.36 7.30 5.27
C PHE A 116 1.45 5.76 5.19
N ALA A 117 2.62 5.20 4.86
CA ALA A 117 2.84 3.76 4.81
C ALA A 117 2.65 3.09 6.19
N ASP A 118 3.18 3.72 7.25
CA ASP A 118 3.00 3.27 8.64
C ASP A 118 1.52 3.30 9.01
N SER A 119 0.84 4.41 8.74
CA SER A 119 -0.59 4.51 9.05
C SER A 119 -1.45 3.56 8.21
N LEU A 120 -1.04 3.22 6.99
CA LEU A 120 -1.72 2.25 6.13
C LEU A 120 -1.54 0.83 6.67
N TRP A 121 -0.37 0.50 7.21
CA TRP A 121 -0.16 -0.74 7.95
C TRP A 121 -1.03 -0.79 9.21
N ASP A 122 -0.93 0.21 10.09
CA ASP A 122 -1.64 0.25 11.37
C ASP A 122 -3.15 0.16 11.23
N ARG A 123 -3.70 0.79 10.18
CA ARG A 123 -5.15 0.85 9.99
C ARG A 123 -5.71 -0.22 9.10
N ALA A 124 -4.92 -0.91 8.29
CA ALA A 124 -5.46 -1.80 7.26
C ALA A 124 -4.64 -3.07 7.03
N GLY A 125 -3.53 -3.26 7.74
CA GLY A 125 -2.63 -4.39 7.53
C GLY A 125 -2.06 -4.44 6.11
N VAL A 126 -1.96 -3.30 5.42
CA VAL A 126 -1.42 -3.23 4.05
C VAL A 126 0.05 -2.80 4.09
N ALA A 127 0.93 -3.67 3.62
CA ALA A 127 2.36 -3.42 3.48
C ALA A 127 2.78 -3.29 2.01
N LEU A 128 3.73 -2.41 1.73
CA LEU A 128 4.18 -2.05 0.38
C LEU A 128 5.68 -2.28 0.24
N PHE A 129 6.10 -3.32 -0.46
CA PHE A 129 7.51 -3.69 -0.56
C PHE A 129 8.03 -3.62 -1.99
N ASN A 130 9.35 -3.58 -2.13
CA ASN A 130 10.06 -3.86 -3.38
C ASN A 130 10.81 -5.18 -3.23
N ARG A 131 10.80 -6.01 -4.27
CA ARG A 131 11.55 -7.27 -4.31
C ARG A 131 13.07 -7.03 -4.20
N THR A 132 13.57 -5.99 -4.84
CA THR A 132 15.00 -5.67 -4.86
C THR A 132 15.22 -4.25 -4.34
N VAL A 133 16.14 -4.08 -3.40
CA VAL A 133 16.54 -2.77 -2.85
C VAL A 133 18.07 -2.70 -2.85
N ASP A 134 18.62 -1.64 -3.44
CA ASP A 134 20.07 -1.44 -3.59
C ASP A 134 20.82 -2.64 -4.23
N GLY A 135 20.14 -3.35 -5.12
CA GLY A 135 20.67 -4.54 -5.80
C GLY A 135 20.54 -5.84 -5.01
N GLU A 136 20.08 -5.79 -3.77
CA GLU A 136 19.84 -6.98 -2.94
C GLU A 136 18.42 -7.51 -3.11
N ASP A 137 18.30 -8.83 -3.22
CA ASP A 137 17.02 -9.52 -3.23
C ASP A 137 16.45 -9.65 -1.80
N LYS A 138 15.34 -8.95 -1.53
CA LYS A 138 14.62 -8.95 -0.24
C LYS A 138 13.54 -10.02 -0.14
N GLY A 139 13.52 -10.95 -1.08
CA GLY A 139 12.52 -12.01 -1.18
C GLY A 139 12.35 -12.85 0.07
N VAL A 140 13.47 -13.27 0.67
CA VAL A 140 13.47 -14.07 1.89
C VAL A 140 12.95 -13.26 3.07
N ASP A 141 13.35 -11.99 3.19
CA ASP A 141 12.89 -11.11 4.27
C ASP A 141 11.39 -10.85 4.19
N ILE A 142 10.88 -10.55 3.00
CA ILE A 142 9.44 -10.37 2.75
C ILE A 142 8.68 -11.66 3.04
N TRP A 143 9.23 -12.82 2.68
CA TRP A 143 8.63 -14.12 2.98
C TRP A 143 8.61 -14.42 4.48
N CYS A 144 9.70 -14.15 5.20
CA CYS A 144 9.78 -14.30 6.65
C CYS A 144 8.75 -13.40 7.35
N PHE A 145 8.63 -12.15 6.91
CA PHE A 145 7.58 -11.25 7.38
C PHE A 145 6.18 -11.81 7.11
N ALA A 146 5.88 -12.20 5.88
CA ALA A 146 4.58 -12.75 5.50
C ALA A 146 4.23 -14.00 6.33
N ARG A 147 5.20 -14.90 6.52
CA ARG A 147 5.03 -16.10 7.36
C ARG A 147 4.76 -15.74 8.82
N GLY A 148 5.53 -14.82 9.41
CA GLY A 148 5.32 -14.38 10.78
C GLY A 148 3.93 -13.76 10.98
N GLN A 149 3.45 -13.00 10.00
CA GLN A 149 2.07 -12.49 10.01
C GLN A 149 1.05 -13.62 9.88
N ALA A 150 1.28 -14.61 9.02
CA ALA A 150 0.39 -15.75 8.81
C ALA A 150 0.31 -16.73 10.00
N GLU A 151 1.28 -16.67 10.92
CA GLU A 151 1.26 -17.41 12.19
C GLU A 151 0.41 -16.69 13.26
N VAL A 152 0.26 -15.37 13.15
CA VAL A 152 -0.52 -14.52 14.09
C VAL A 152 -1.93 -14.20 13.54
N SER A 153 -2.06 -14.13 12.22
CA SER A 153 -3.29 -13.85 11.45
C SER A 153 -3.83 -15.13 10.81
N GLN A 154 -5.13 -15.18 10.48
CA GLN A 154 -5.71 -16.32 9.77
C GLN A 154 -5.31 -16.38 8.28
N GLU A 155 -5.01 -15.26 7.63
CA GLU A 155 -4.65 -15.26 6.21
C GLU A 155 -3.79 -14.04 5.83
N VAL A 156 -2.79 -14.28 4.98
CA VAL A 156 -1.96 -13.26 4.34
C VAL A 156 -2.18 -13.31 2.84
N LEU A 157 -2.44 -12.15 2.24
CA LEU A 157 -2.65 -12.00 0.81
C LEU A 157 -1.46 -11.28 0.20
N MET A 158 -0.89 -11.81 -0.87
CA MET A 158 0.30 -11.26 -1.54
C MET A 158 0.01 -10.96 -3.01
N LEU A 159 0.23 -9.72 -3.44
CA LEU A 159 0.06 -9.30 -4.82
C LEU A 159 1.41 -8.89 -5.40
N PHE A 160 1.91 -9.65 -6.37
CA PHE A 160 3.14 -9.35 -7.08
C PHE A 160 2.87 -8.45 -8.29
N ALA A 161 3.49 -7.27 -8.32
CA ALA A 161 3.43 -6.37 -9.47
C ALA A 161 4.44 -6.79 -10.55
N GLY A 162 3.98 -7.62 -11.49
CA GLY A 162 4.77 -8.15 -12.59
C GLY A 162 5.51 -9.43 -12.24
N GLU A 163 5.84 -10.20 -13.28
CA GLU A 163 6.46 -11.52 -13.13
C GLU A 163 7.82 -11.46 -12.44
N LYS A 164 8.60 -10.39 -12.64
CA LYS A 164 9.91 -10.23 -12.00
C LYS A 164 9.80 -10.17 -10.47
N ALA A 165 8.75 -9.56 -9.92
CA ALA A 165 8.53 -9.51 -8.48
C ALA A 165 8.18 -10.89 -7.89
N ALA A 166 7.54 -11.74 -8.69
CA ALA A 166 7.15 -13.10 -8.33
C ALA A 166 8.21 -14.17 -8.65
N HIS A 167 9.16 -13.85 -9.54
CA HIS A 167 10.13 -14.80 -10.05
C HIS A 167 11.01 -15.33 -8.92
N GLN A 168 11.08 -16.65 -8.78
CA GLN A 168 11.84 -17.31 -7.71
C GLN A 168 11.50 -16.79 -6.31
N PHE A 169 10.26 -16.31 -6.11
CA PHE A 169 9.79 -15.97 -4.78
C PHE A 169 9.74 -17.24 -3.93
N PRO A 170 10.27 -17.23 -2.68
CA PRO A 170 10.18 -18.40 -1.81
C PRO A 170 8.74 -18.88 -1.72
N GLY A 171 8.52 -20.19 -1.85
CA GLY A 171 7.17 -20.77 -1.90
C GLY A 171 6.26 -20.24 -0.79
N VAL A 172 5.03 -19.89 -1.13
CA VAL A 172 4.05 -19.33 -0.21
C VAL A 172 3.61 -20.34 0.85
N CYS A 173 3.47 -19.88 2.09
CA CYS A 173 3.02 -20.68 3.22
C CYS A 173 1.55 -21.12 3.05
N SER A 174 1.07 -22.10 3.83
CA SER A 174 -0.32 -22.61 3.72
C SER A 174 -1.40 -21.56 3.94
N ASN A 175 -1.11 -20.54 4.76
CA ASN A 175 -2.02 -19.42 5.07
C ASN A 175 -1.71 -18.17 4.23
N CYS A 176 -0.90 -18.32 3.18
CA CYS A 176 -0.50 -17.25 2.29
C CYS A 176 -1.16 -17.47 0.92
N LYS A 177 -2.03 -16.56 0.47
CA LYS A 177 -2.55 -16.55 -0.90
C LYS A 177 -1.80 -15.55 -1.77
N SER A 178 -1.64 -15.83 -3.05
CA SER A 178 -0.88 -14.97 -3.95
C SER A 178 -1.33 -14.98 -5.41
N ALA A 179 -1.15 -13.84 -6.04
CA ALA A 179 -1.36 -13.64 -7.47
C ALA A 179 -0.33 -12.67 -8.06
N VAL A 180 -0.17 -12.73 -9.38
CA VAL A 180 0.68 -11.81 -10.15
C VAL A 180 -0.20 -10.91 -11.00
N ALA A 181 -0.02 -9.60 -10.83
CA ALA A 181 -0.56 -8.55 -11.68
C ALA A 181 0.42 -8.18 -12.79
N ILE A 182 -0.09 -7.54 -13.84
CA ILE A 182 0.76 -6.82 -14.80
C ILE A 182 1.60 -5.79 -14.04
N HIS A 183 2.85 -5.52 -14.41
CA HIS A 183 3.60 -4.46 -13.73
C HIS A 183 2.98 -3.08 -14.05
N PRO A 184 2.79 -2.17 -13.08
CA PRO A 184 2.09 -0.90 -13.29
C PRO A 184 2.99 0.19 -13.91
N SER A 185 3.68 -0.13 -15.01
CA SER A 185 4.49 0.84 -15.77
C SER A 185 3.72 1.40 -16.97
N GLY A 186 4.02 2.64 -17.36
CA GLY A 186 3.48 3.27 -18.56
C GLY A 186 3.70 2.48 -19.86
N VAL A 187 4.74 1.65 -19.92
CA VAL A 187 4.94 0.71 -21.04
C VAL A 187 3.79 -0.29 -21.15
N ASN A 188 3.38 -0.89 -20.04
CA ASN A 188 2.28 -1.85 -20.04
C ASN A 188 0.94 -1.17 -20.27
N LEU A 189 0.75 0.05 -19.74
CA LEU A 189 -0.43 0.86 -20.02
C LEU A 189 -0.58 1.15 -21.52
N ASN A 190 0.51 1.49 -22.21
CA ASN A 190 0.48 1.83 -23.63
C ASN A 190 0.34 0.60 -24.54
N ASN A 191 0.88 -0.55 -24.12
CA ASN A 191 0.84 -1.78 -24.93
C ASN A 191 -0.55 -2.45 -24.93
N ASP A 192 -1.23 -2.48 -23.78
CA ASP A 192 -2.56 -3.08 -23.65
C ASP A 192 -3.39 -2.33 -22.57
N PRO A 193 -3.96 -1.16 -22.92
CA PRO A 193 -4.63 -0.29 -21.96
C PRO A 193 -5.89 -0.94 -21.36
N VAL A 194 -6.56 -1.82 -22.11
CA VAL A 194 -7.77 -2.51 -21.64
C VAL A 194 -7.38 -3.52 -20.58
N LYS A 195 -6.41 -4.39 -20.86
CA LYS A 195 -5.94 -5.38 -19.87
C LYS A 195 -5.34 -4.70 -18.64
N TYR A 196 -4.57 -3.63 -18.83
CA TYR A 196 -4.03 -2.83 -17.74
C TYR A 196 -5.13 -2.20 -16.87
N SER A 197 -6.15 -1.59 -17.50
CA SER A 197 -7.32 -1.04 -16.82
C SER A 197 -8.04 -2.09 -15.99
N ASN A 198 -8.25 -3.27 -16.57
CA ASN A 198 -8.90 -4.40 -15.94
C ASN A 198 -8.11 -4.94 -14.73
N THR A 199 -6.79 -5.09 -14.83
CA THR A 199 -5.94 -5.52 -13.72
C THR A 199 -5.91 -4.51 -12.57
N TRP A 200 -5.60 -3.25 -12.87
CA TRP A 200 -5.21 -2.30 -11.82
C TRP A 200 -6.31 -1.30 -11.45
N TYR A 201 -7.08 -0.80 -12.41
CA TYR A 201 -8.11 0.23 -12.14
C TYR A 201 -9.43 -0.41 -11.73
N ARG A 202 -9.78 -1.52 -12.36
CA ARG A 202 -11.06 -2.23 -12.14
C ARG A 202 -10.91 -3.47 -11.27
N CYS A 203 -9.72 -4.05 -11.21
CA CYS A 203 -9.41 -5.29 -10.50
C CYS A 203 -10.42 -6.39 -10.84
N ASP A 204 -10.31 -6.97 -12.04
CA ASP A 204 -11.08 -8.14 -12.48
C ASP A 204 -10.22 -9.41 -12.59
N GLU A 205 -10.83 -10.57 -12.31
CA GLU A 205 -10.12 -11.85 -12.14
C GLU A 205 -9.47 -12.34 -13.44
N ASN A 206 -9.89 -11.80 -14.59
CA ASN A 206 -9.40 -12.21 -15.91
C ASN A 206 -7.98 -11.72 -16.21
N ALA A 207 -7.51 -10.68 -15.53
CA ALA A 207 -6.25 -10.03 -15.87
C ALA A 207 -5.11 -10.34 -14.87
N LEU A 208 -5.37 -11.15 -13.84
CA LEU A 208 -4.35 -11.66 -12.91
C LEU A 208 -3.97 -13.10 -13.21
N ARG A 209 -2.69 -13.44 -12.97
CA ARG A 209 -2.25 -14.83 -12.90
C ARG A 209 -2.24 -15.29 -11.45
N VAL A 210 -3.25 -16.07 -11.09
CA VAL A 210 -3.34 -16.72 -9.78
C VAL A 210 -2.20 -17.74 -9.63
N VAL A 211 -1.41 -17.60 -8.58
CA VAL A 211 -0.25 -18.49 -8.32
C VAL A 211 -0.63 -19.62 -7.37
N ASN A 212 -1.59 -19.39 -6.48
CA ASN A 212 -2.13 -20.42 -5.59
C ASN A 212 -3.65 -20.32 -5.43
N GLY A 213 -4.27 -21.43 -5.04
CA GLY A 213 -5.73 -21.54 -4.99
C GLY A 213 -6.40 -20.57 -4.00
N GLY A 214 -7.60 -20.12 -4.36
CA GLY A 214 -8.50 -19.39 -3.45
C GLY A 214 -8.22 -17.90 -3.27
N PHE A 215 -7.27 -17.32 -4.01
CA PHE A 215 -7.09 -15.87 -4.09
C PHE A 215 -8.27 -15.22 -4.81
N ARG A 216 -8.89 -14.21 -4.20
CA ARG A 216 -9.93 -13.40 -4.84
C ARG A 216 -9.53 -11.93 -4.87
N LEU A 217 -9.82 -11.27 -5.98
CA LEU A 217 -9.36 -9.90 -6.20
C LEU A 217 -10.05 -8.86 -5.33
N ASP A 218 -11.29 -9.13 -4.99
CA ASP A 218 -12.03 -8.32 -4.03
C ASP A 218 -11.41 -8.32 -2.63
N GLU A 219 -10.46 -9.21 -2.35
CA GLU A 219 -9.72 -9.22 -1.11
C GLU A 219 -8.63 -8.14 -1.08
N PHE A 220 -8.09 -7.72 -2.23
CA PHE A 220 -7.19 -6.56 -2.34
C PHE A 220 -7.93 -5.25 -2.62
N ARG A 221 -9.10 -5.34 -3.24
CA ARG A 221 -9.94 -4.18 -3.51
C ARG A 221 -10.81 -3.87 -2.32
N ILE A 222 -10.81 -2.62 -1.87
CA ILE A 222 -11.68 -2.14 -0.82
C ILE A 222 -13.11 -2.05 -1.37
N LEU A 223 -13.88 -3.13 -1.26
CA LEU A 223 -15.19 -3.28 -1.89
C LEU A 223 -16.26 -2.37 -1.32
N ARG A 224 -17.03 -1.76 -2.24
CA ARG A 224 -18.50 -1.95 -2.29
C ARG A 224 -19.39 -1.12 -1.43
#